data_AF-A0AA42YNJ7-F1
#
_entry.id   AF-A0AA42YNJ7-F1
#
_cell.length_a   1.000
_cell.length_b   1.000
_cell.length_c   1.000
_cell.angle_alpha   90.00
_cell.angle_beta   90.00
_cell.angle_gamma   90.00
#
_symmetry.space_group_name_H-M   'P 1'
#
loop_
_entity.id
_entity.type
_entity.pdbx_description
1 polymer ?
#
loop_
_entity_poly.entity_id
_entity_poly.type
_entity_poly.pdbx_seq_one_letter_code
_entity_poly.pdbx_strand_id
1 'polypeptide(L)'
;MTENLNIPDELQGTFKRLMYRVPEKLRSDSHTQRIIQLYLKLGGEKLAKQQIEIIKLRVREEERQSKAEADASEGSDIEDESSDPSSSEFDSFGFSFK
;
A
#
# COMPACT_ATOMS: atom_id res chain seq x y z
N MET A 1 -2.52 20.48 -18.97
CA MET A 1 -1.22 20.86 -19.57
C MET A 1 -0.32 19.63 -19.58
N THR A 2 -0.04 19.09 -20.76
CA THR A 2 0.78 17.90 -20.95
C THR A 2 2.26 18.29 -20.93
N GLU A 3 2.84 18.32 -19.74
CA GLU A 3 4.31 18.39 -19.63
C GLU A 3 4.86 17.08 -20.18
N ASN A 4 5.22 17.10 -21.46
CA ASN A 4 6.03 16.08 -22.10
C ASN A 4 7.40 16.13 -21.43
N LEU A 5 7.52 15.43 -20.31
CA LEU A 5 8.78 15.20 -19.65
C LEU A 5 9.58 14.33 -20.63
N ASN A 6 10.49 14.94 -21.38
CA ASN A 6 11.43 14.21 -22.22
C ASN A 6 12.48 13.60 -21.29
N ILE A 7 12.62 12.28 -21.22
CA ILE A 7 13.71 11.66 -20.44
C ILE A 7 15.00 11.97 -21.19
N PRO A 8 16.00 12.61 -20.57
CA PRO A 8 17.33 12.70 -21.16
C PRO A 8 17.81 11.30 -21.57
N ASP A 9 18.36 11.12 -22.76
CA ASP A 9 18.73 9.80 -23.29
C ASP A 9 19.61 8.99 -22.31
N GLU A 10 20.45 9.70 -21.55
CA GLU A 10 21.30 9.16 -20.49
C GLU A 10 20.52 8.46 -19.36
N LEU A 11 19.32 8.95 -19.03
CA LEU A 11 18.46 8.42 -17.98
C LEU A 11 17.48 7.36 -18.49
N GLN A 12 17.32 7.22 -19.81
CA GLN A 12 16.34 6.32 -20.41
C GLN A 12 16.65 4.85 -20.08
N GLY A 13 17.93 4.46 -20.12
CA GLY A 13 18.37 3.12 -19.72
C GLY A 13 18.09 2.84 -18.24
N THR A 14 18.36 3.81 -17.37
CA THR A 14 18.10 3.71 -15.92
C THR A 14 16.60 3.61 -15.64
N PHE A 15 15.79 4.41 -16.33
CA PHE A 15 14.33 4.34 -16.23
C PHE A 15 13.79 2.96 -16.62
N LYS A 16 14.23 2.40 -17.77
CA LYS A 16 13.84 1.04 -18.18
C LYS A 16 14.20 0.00 -17.11
N ARG A 17 15.41 0.04 -16.54
CA ARG A 17 15.83 -0.85 -15.45
C ARG A 17 14.94 -0.71 -14.20
N LEU A 18 14.54 0.50 -13.86
CA LEU A 18 13.68 0.78 -12.72
C LEU A 18 12.25 0.29 -12.95
N MET A 19 11.71 0.40 -14.17
CA MET A 19 10.37 -0.09 -14.51
C MET A 19 10.20 -1.60 -14.29
N TYR A 20 11.27 -2.40 -14.48
CA TYR A 20 11.22 -3.83 -14.14
C TYR A 20 11.01 -4.11 -12.64
N ARG A 21 11.31 -3.14 -11.76
CA ARG A 21 11.10 -3.27 -10.31
C ARG A 21 9.70 -2.88 -9.86
N VAL A 22 8.94 -2.20 -10.71
CA VAL A 22 7.56 -1.80 -10.44
C VAL A 22 6.66 -3.03 -10.55
N PRO A 23 5.65 -3.17 -9.66
CA PRO A 23 4.63 -4.21 -9.78
C PRO A 23 4.00 -4.23 -11.17
N GLU A 24 3.80 -5.41 -11.74
CA GLU A 24 3.37 -5.58 -13.14
C GLU A 24 2.07 -4.82 -13.46
N LYS A 25 1.11 -4.85 -12.52
CA LYS A 25 -0.17 -4.12 -12.57
C LYS A 25 0.00 -2.61 -12.83
N LEU A 26 1.10 -2.02 -12.37
CA LEU A 26 1.37 -0.58 -12.44
C LEU A 26 2.45 -0.22 -13.47
N ARG A 27 3.02 -1.19 -14.19
CA ARG A 27 4.06 -0.91 -15.19
C ARG A 27 3.52 -0.17 -16.40
N SER A 28 2.28 -0.45 -16.80
CA SER A 28 1.59 0.21 -17.92
C SER A 28 0.88 1.50 -17.51
N ASP A 29 0.78 1.78 -16.22
CA ASP A 29 0.11 2.98 -15.73
C ASP A 29 0.93 4.24 -16.07
N SER A 30 0.31 5.10 -16.87
CA SER A 30 0.91 6.37 -17.31
C SER A 30 1.25 7.29 -16.14
N HIS A 31 0.47 7.24 -15.06
CA HIS A 31 0.70 8.07 -13.88
C HIS A 31 1.94 7.60 -13.11
N THR A 32 2.02 6.30 -12.83
CA THR A 32 3.17 5.66 -12.20
C THR A 32 4.46 5.88 -12.98
N GLN A 33 4.44 5.70 -14.30
CA GLN A 33 5.59 5.98 -15.16
C GLN A 33 6.08 7.42 -15.03
N ARG A 34 5.14 8.38 -15.05
CA ARG A 34 5.45 9.81 -14.96
C ARG A 34 6.01 10.19 -13.59
N ILE A 35 5.48 9.61 -12.52
CA ILE A 35 6.01 9.78 -11.16
C ILE A 35 7.45 9.28 -11.09
N ILE A 36 7.71 8.04 -11.50
CA ILE A 36 9.05 7.46 -11.43
C ILE A 36 10.03 8.29 -12.26
N GLN A 37 9.59 8.76 -13.42
CA GLN A 37 10.37 9.64 -14.27
C GLN A 37 10.71 10.97 -13.59
N LEU A 38 9.74 11.59 -12.91
CA LEU A 38 9.94 12.84 -12.17
C LEU A 38 10.97 12.63 -11.04
N TYR A 39 10.83 11.57 -10.25
CA TYR A 39 11.76 11.26 -9.17
C TYR A 39 13.16 10.92 -9.67
N LEU A 40 13.26 10.25 -10.83
CA LEU A 40 14.54 10.01 -11.49
C LEU A 40 15.21 11.31 -11.95
N LYS A 41 14.44 12.29 -12.43
CA LYS A 41 14.97 13.61 -12.82
C LYS A 41 15.37 14.46 -11.63
N LEU A 42 14.59 14.44 -10.54
CA LEU A 42 14.79 15.29 -9.38
C LEU A 42 15.94 14.82 -8.47
N GLY A 43 16.06 13.51 -8.25
CA GLY A 43 17.01 12.95 -7.29
C GLY A 43 17.78 11.73 -7.79
N GLY A 44 17.75 11.46 -9.09
CA GLY A 44 18.43 10.34 -9.69
C GLY A 44 17.88 8.98 -9.26
N GLU A 45 18.70 7.94 -9.45
CA GLU A 45 18.27 6.56 -9.26
C GLU A 45 17.90 6.23 -7.81
N LYS A 46 18.57 6.82 -6.81
CA LYS A 46 18.31 6.56 -5.40
C LYS A 46 16.89 6.96 -5.00
N LEU A 47 16.48 8.17 -5.39
CA LEU A 47 15.17 8.70 -5.07
C LEU A 47 14.06 7.94 -5.81
N ALA A 48 14.29 7.62 -7.10
CA ALA A 48 13.36 6.80 -7.87
C ALA A 48 13.19 5.40 -7.29
N LYS A 49 14.24 4.77 -6.75
CA LYS A 49 14.15 3.49 -6.05
C LYS A 49 13.28 3.57 -4.79
N GLN A 50 13.46 4.60 -3.97
CA GLN A 50 12.63 4.80 -2.77
C GLN A 50 11.16 4.95 -3.14
N GLN A 51 10.85 5.71 -4.18
CA GLN A 51 9.48 5.85 -4.66
C GLN A 51 8.88 4.50 -5.11
N ILE A 52 9.66 3.66 -5.79
CA ILE A 52 9.20 2.32 -6.19
C ILE A 52 8.91 1.43 -4.98
N GLU A 53 9.73 1.50 -3.92
CA GLU A 53 9.45 0.76 -2.68
C GLU A 53 8.16 1.25 -2.00
N ILE A 54 7.89 2.56 -1.99
CA ILE A 54 6.62 3.12 -1.50
C ILE A 54 5.43 2.58 -2.31
N ILE A 55 5.55 2.54 -3.64
CA ILE A 55 4.51 2.00 -4.52
C ILE A 55 4.23 0.52 -4.19
N LYS A 56 5.27 -0.29 -4.02
CA LYS A 56 5.11 -1.71 -3.63
C LYS A 56 4.39 -1.87 -2.30
N LEU A 57 4.72 -1.05 -1.32
CA LEU A 57 4.06 -1.08 0.00
C LEU A 57 2.57 -0.76 -0.10
N ARG A 58 2.20 0.25 -0.90
CA ARG A 58 0.79 0.61 -1.15
C ARG A 58 0.02 -0.53 -1.80
N VAL A 59 0.56 -1.13 -2.86
CA VAL A 59 -0.09 -2.28 -3.53
C VAL A 59 -0.32 -3.42 -2.54
N ARG A 60 0.67 -3.71 -1.67
CA ARG A 60 0.54 -4.76 -0.66
C ARG A 60 -0.50 -4.44 0.42
N GLU A 61 -0.72 -3.16 0.69
CA GLU A 61 -1.72 -2.70 1.64
C GLU A 61 -3.13 -2.76 1.05
N GLU A 62 -3.29 -2.30 -0.19
CA GLU A 62 -4.55 -2.44 -0.96
C GLU A 62 -4.96 -3.91 -1.07
N GLU A 63 -4.02 -4.81 -1.37
CA GLU A 63 -4.28 -6.26 -1.41
C GLU A 63 -4.65 -6.88 -0.05
N ARG A 64 -4.27 -6.24 1.07
CA ARG A 64 -4.69 -6.68 2.41
C ARG A 64 -6.09 -6.17 2.74
N GLN A 65 -6.39 -4.93 2.40
CA GLN A 65 -7.71 -4.34 2.61
C GLN A 65 -8.77 -5.04 1.76
N SER A 66 -8.47 -5.34 0.49
CA SER A 66 -9.40 -6.05 -0.40
C SER A 66 -9.72 -7.47 0.09
N LYS A 67 -8.78 -8.13 0.78
CA LYS A 67 -9.00 -9.45 1.37
C LYS A 67 -9.85 -9.38 2.64
N ALA A 68 -9.59 -8.40 3.50
CA ALA A 68 -10.40 -8.16 4.69
C ALA A 68 -11.86 -7.77 4.35
N GLU A 69 -12.07 -7.04 3.26
CA GLU A 69 -13.42 -6.74 2.75
C GLU A 69 -14.13 -7.97 2.18
N ALA A 70 -13.39 -8.90 1.56
CA ALA A 70 -13.95 -10.17 1.08
C ALA A 70 -14.33 -11.10 2.24
N ASP A 71 -13.46 -11.22 3.26
CA ASP A 71 -13.71 -12.05 4.45
C ASP A 71 -14.82 -11.47 5.35
N ALA A 72 -15.08 -10.16 5.29
CA ALA A 72 -16.21 -9.52 5.97
C ALA A 72 -17.57 -9.79 5.28
N SER A 73 -17.58 -10.21 4.02
CA SER A 73 -18.81 -10.50 3.26
C SER A 73 -19.25 -11.97 3.33
N GLU A 74 -18.41 -12.89 3.82
CA GLU A 74 -18.77 -14.31 4.06
C GLU A 74 -19.27 -14.57 5.50
N GLY A 75 -19.38 -13.52 6.33
CA GLY A 75 -19.72 -13.63 7.75
C GLY A 75 -21.11 -13.11 8.16
N SER A 76 -22.10 -13.07 7.27
CA SER A 76 -23.48 -12.62 7.59
C SER A 76 -24.56 -13.69 7.37
N ASP A 77 -24.34 -14.90 7.88
CA ASP A 77 -25.39 -15.90 8.05
C ASP A 77 -25.21 -16.61 9.41
N ILE A 78 -25.32 -15.84 10.49
CA ILE A 78 -25.62 -16.37 11.81
C ILE A 78 -26.93 -15.72 12.23
N GLU A 79 -27.96 -16.56 12.24
CA GLU A 79 -29.32 -16.27 12.64
C GLU A 79 -29.36 -15.64 14.05
N ASP A 80 -30.16 -14.58 14.14
CA ASP A 80 -30.60 -13.92 15.36
C ASP A 80 -31.55 -14.84 16.14
N GLU A 81 -31.14 -15.34 17.31
CA GLU A 81 -31.98 -15.39 18.52
C GLU A 81 -31.21 -15.95 19.72
N SER A 82 -30.83 -15.09 20.66
CA SER A 82 -31.16 -15.25 22.08
C SER A 82 -30.41 -14.22 22.92
N SER A 83 -31.18 -13.27 23.44
CA SER A 83 -30.74 -12.34 24.48
C SER A 83 -30.61 -13.07 25.83
N ASP A 84 -29.50 -12.89 26.54
CA ASP A 84 -29.51 -12.82 28.02
C ASP A 84 -28.35 -11.92 28.54
N PRO A 85 -28.64 -10.78 29.18
CA PRO A 85 -27.63 -9.89 29.75
C PRO A 85 -27.21 -10.39 31.14
N SER A 86 -26.20 -11.26 31.21
CA SER A 86 -25.56 -11.60 32.49
C SER A 86 -24.33 -10.72 32.75
N SER A 87 -24.57 -9.82 33.70
CA SER A 87 -23.69 -8.96 34.48
C SER A 87 -22.40 -9.57 35.05
N SER A 88 -21.50 -8.65 35.43
CA SER A 88 -20.43 -8.73 36.45
C SER A 88 -19.07 -9.26 35.95
N GLU A 89 -17.90 -8.76 36.34
CA GLU A 89 -17.50 -7.73 37.30
C GLU A 89 -16.04 -7.34 36.98
N PHE A 90 -15.72 -6.08 37.25
CA PHE A 90 -14.37 -5.55 37.37
C PHE A 90 -13.56 -6.36 38.39
N ASP A 91 -12.50 -7.08 37.97
CA ASP A 91 -11.54 -7.62 38.92
C ASP A 91 -10.18 -6.91 38.84
N SER A 92 -9.85 -6.34 39.98
CA SER A 92 -8.73 -5.44 40.25
C SER A 92 -7.42 -6.22 40.28
N PHE A 93 -6.54 -5.99 39.32
CA PHE A 93 -5.13 -6.36 39.48
C PHE A 93 -4.44 -5.33 40.39
N GLY A 94 -4.42 -5.64 41.69
CA GLY A 94 -3.69 -4.90 42.71
C GLY A 94 -2.18 -4.99 42.51
N PHE A 95 -1.57 -3.88 42.11
CA PHE A 95 -0.11 -3.69 42.22
C PHE A 95 0.19 -3.15 43.61
N SER A 96 0.72 -4.01 44.49
CA SER A 96 1.38 -3.58 45.72
C SER A 96 2.88 -3.46 45.46
N PHE A 97 3.42 -2.24 45.49
CA PHE A 97 4.86 -2.02 45.65
C PHE A 97 5.14 -1.87 47.14
N LYS A 98 6.12 -2.63 47.64
CA LYS A 98 6.71 -2.50 48.96
C LYS A 98 8.12 -1.97 48.84
#